data_AF-B5HVT6-F1
#
_entry.id   AF-B5HVT6-F1
#
_cell.length_a   1.000
_cell.length_b   1.000
_cell.length_c   1.000
_cell.angle_alpha   90.00
_cell.angle_beta   90.00
_cell.angle_gamma   90.00
#
_symmetry.space_group_name_H-M   'P 1'
#
loop_
_entity.id
_entity.type
_entity.pdbx_description
1 polymer ?
#
loop_
_entity_poly.entity_id
_entity_poly.type
_entity_poly.pdbx_seq_one_letter_code
_entity_poly.pdbx_strand_id
1 'polypeptide(L)'
;MRAPPAPRTAPLLSRVDPRPCAGPRVQDVENDMRSIGEMARDSGLGVSALRFYDRAGVLVPAWVDPVSGYRWYEPGQLEEARLLARLRRAGMPLADIRLVLASWAGADTDLVRKLLTAHLRRLEQGLSDARSEFSALRALLDQRENHMTSLRTATVRLTVAAPELGAALDTVRFAASTDPELPMLGGVLFDIEGESLHVVATDRYRLAVARAGVTGHEGSRVQVIVPTPLADAMRALLHGEGPVRFLLDGDRVALEAGDGQVAGQCLDHDFPDYRRLLPQAGDRRALVEVADFRRTLETGPVRSDETGTHDLSLLRVEDDGTVTVCADGDAGDPGRVAVNRAFLLDALAAAGRDRLVLELAAPTAPIAIRRPDDEGGFSILMPVRLHD
;
A
#
# COMPACT_ATOMS: atom_id res chain seq x y z
N MET A 1 -72.99 52.96 -42.38
CA MET A 1 -74.05 53.88 -41.96
C MET A 1 -74.01 53.97 -40.44
N ARG A 2 -73.89 55.21 -39.94
CA ARG A 2 -73.83 55.71 -38.55
C ARG A 2 -74.21 54.78 -37.38
N ALA A 3 -73.36 54.76 -36.36
CA ALA A 3 -73.74 55.10 -34.99
C ALA A 3 -72.54 55.73 -34.23
N PRO A 4 -72.76 56.64 -33.26
CA PRO A 4 -71.83 57.70 -32.84
C PRO A 4 -71.29 57.48 -31.39
N PRO A 5 -70.55 58.43 -30.78
CA PRO A 5 -69.54 58.18 -29.75
C PRO A 5 -70.09 58.16 -28.31
N ALA A 6 -69.36 57.52 -27.40
CA ALA A 6 -69.52 57.74 -25.95
C ALA A 6 -68.68 58.97 -25.50
N PRO A 7 -69.22 59.91 -24.72
CA PRO A 7 -68.51 61.11 -24.28
C PRO A 7 -67.90 61.00 -22.86
N ARG A 8 -66.74 61.64 -22.72
CA ARG A 8 -66.23 62.49 -21.61
C ARG A 8 -66.69 62.21 -20.17
N THR A 9 -65.72 62.04 -19.27
CA THR A 9 -65.31 63.08 -18.27
C THR A 9 -64.04 62.69 -17.50
N ALA A 10 -63.04 63.58 -17.50
CA ALA A 10 -61.97 63.69 -16.50
C ALA A 10 -62.47 64.54 -15.29
N PRO A 11 -61.70 64.92 -14.25
CA PRO A 11 -60.31 64.58 -13.87
C PRO A 11 -60.16 64.23 -12.36
N LEU A 12 -58.95 63.86 -11.90
CA LEU A 12 -58.24 64.54 -10.80
C LEU A 12 -56.90 63.86 -10.53
N LEU A 13 -55.85 64.68 -10.66
CA LEU A 13 -54.50 64.44 -10.20
C LEU A 13 -54.49 64.19 -8.68
N SER A 14 -53.75 63.19 -8.21
CA SER A 14 -52.67 63.43 -7.25
C SER A 14 -51.87 62.16 -6.92
N ARG A 15 -50.58 62.25 -7.25
CA ARG A 15 -49.42 61.70 -6.52
C ARG A 15 -49.18 60.18 -6.58
N VAL A 16 -48.30 59.83 -7.53
CA VAL A 16 -47.22 58.82 -7.44
C VAL A 16 -46.52 58.92 -6.07
N ASP A 17 -46.69 57.91 -5.20
CA ASP A 17 -45.80 56.76 -4.88
C ASP A 17 -44.58 57.15 -3.99
N PRO A 18 -44.05 56.33 -3.04
CA PRO A 18 -43.94 54.87 -3.10
C PRO A 18 -44.12 54.09 -1.78
N ARG A 19 -44.64 52.85 -1.89
CA ARG A 19 -44.21 51.64 -1.12
C ARG A 19 -45.15 50.47 -1.47
N PRO A 20 -44.75 49.52 -2.33
CA PRO A 20 -45.53 48.30 -2.52
C PRO A 20 -45.12 47.27 -1.46
N CYS A 21 -46.01 47.02 -0.50
CA CYS A 21 -46.02 45.76 0.23
C CYS A 21 -46.65 44.68 -0.66
N ALA A 22 -45.85 43.65 -0.92
CA ALA A 22 -46.24 42.24 -1.00
C ALA A 22 -47.57 41.89 -1.68
N GLY A 23 -47.49 41.58 -2.97
CA GLY A 23 -48.28 40.50 -3.59
C GLY A 23 -47.29 39.56 -4.28
N PRO A 24 -47.42 38.22 -4.19
CA PRO A 24 -46.52 37.32 -4.89
C PRO A 24 -46.60 37.61 -6.39
N ARG A 25 -45.46 37.96 -6.99
CA ARG A 25 -45.31 38.06 -8.43
C ARG A 25 -45.61 36.67 -8.99
N VAL A 26 -46.65 36.57 -9.80
CA VAL A 26 -46.86 35.42 -10.69
C VAL A 26 -45.89 35.61 -11.86
N GLN A 27 -44.62 35.31 -11.60
CA GLN A 27 -43.57 35.03 -12.58
C GLN A 27 -42.82 33.82 -12.03
N ASP A 28 -42.38 32.92 -12.91
CA ASP A 28 -41.55 31.73 -12.66
C ASP A 28 -42.25 30.36 -12.69
N VAL A 29 -43.16 30.14 -13.65
CA VAL A 29 -43.36 28.79 -14.23
C VAL A 29 -43.51 28.92 -15.75
N GLU A 30 -42.54 29.55 -16.41
CA GLU A 30 -42.44 29.58 -17.88
C GLU A 30 -41.15 28.87 -18.33
N ASN A 31 -41.31 27.67 -18.88
CA ASN A 31 -40.41 27.03 -19.85
C ASN A 31 -38.94 26.82 -19.44
N ASP A 32 -38.69 26.14 -18.31
CA ASP A 32 -37.34 25.84 -17.82
C ASP A 32 -36.69 24.62 -18.51
N MET A 33 -37.00 24.40 -19.79
CA MET A 33 -36.43 23.31 -20.58
C MET A 33 -35.01 23.69 -21.02
N ARG A 34 -34.02 22.86 -20.66
CA ARG A 34 -32.62 23.09 -21.01
C ARG A 34 -32.34 22.56 -22.41
N SER A 35 -31.73 23.38 -23.24
CA SER A 35 -31.23 22.94 -24.54
C SER A 35 -30.08 21.93 -24.38
N ILE A 36 -29.84 21.09 -25.40
CA ILE A 36 -28.69 20.15 -25.38
C ILE A 36 -27.33 20.84 -25.13
N GLY A 37 -27.17 22.09 -25.55
CA GLY A 37 -25.95 22.87 -25.32
C GLY A 37 -25.79 23.37 -23.89
N GLU A 38 -26.88 23.76 -23.24
CA GLU A 38 -26.89 24.10 -21.80
C GLU A 38 -26.71 22.85 -20.95
N MET A 39 -27.45 21.79 -21.28
CA MET A 39 -27.32 20.49 -20.65
C MET A 39 -25.87 19.96 -20.70
N ALA A 40 -25.19 20.13 -21.84
CA ALA A 40 -23.81 19.71 -22.00
C ALA A 40 -22.85 20.47 -21.09
N ARG A 41 -23.04 21.80 -20.98
CA ARG A 41 -22.23 22.65 -20.10
C ARG A 41 -22.44 22.32 -18.63
N ASP A 42 -23.69 22.13 -18.22
CA ASP A 42 -24.05 22.02 -16.80
C ASP A 42 -23.89 20.60 -16.22
N SER A 43 -23.94 19.58 -17.09
CA SER A 43 -23.70 18.17 -16.71
C SER A 43 -22.25 17.74 -16.84
N GLY A 44 -21.42 18.48 -17.61
CA GLY A 44 -20.06 18.09 -17.96
C GLY A 44 -19.97 16.95 -18.99
N LEU A 45 -21.09 16.59 -19.64
CA LEU A 45 -21.14 15.68 -20.78
C LEU A 45 -21.10 16.46 -22.08
N GLY A 46 -20.19 16.15 -23.00
CA GLY A 46 -20.19 16.80 -24.32
C GLY A 46 -21.49 16.54 -25.10
N VAL A 47 -21.87 17.44 -26.01
CA VAL A 47 -23.08 17.32 -26.86
C VAL A 47 -23.13 15.98 -27.61
N SER A 48 -21.98 15.50 -28.11
CA SER A 48 -21.90 14.19 -28.75
C SER A 48 -22.15 13.03 -27.79
N ALA A 49 -21.77 13.17 -26.51
CA ALA A 49 -22.02 12.15 -25.49
C ALA A 49 -23.51 12.10 -25.13
N LEU A 50 -24.18 13.25 -25.01
CA LEU A 50 -25.63 13.32 -24.78
C LEU A 50 -26.42 12.65 -25.92
N ARG A 51 -26.04 12.89 -27.17
CA ARG A 51 -26.63 12.19 -28.35
C ARG A 51 -26.34 10.68 -28.35
N PHE A 52 -25.20 10.26 -27.83
CA PHE A 52 -24.89 8.84 -27.68
C PHE A 52 -25.76 8.18 -26.61
N TYR A 53 -25.93 8.82 -25.46
CA TYR A 53 -26.73 8.29 -24.35
C TYR A 53 -28.23 8.27 -24.61
N ASP A 54 -28.73 9.24 -25.39
CA ASP A 54 -30.08 9.23 -25.95
C ASP A 54 -30.30 7.96 -26.79
N ARG A 55 -29.44 7.71 -27.80
CA ARG A 55 -29.53 6.50 -28.63
C ARG A 55 -29.36 5.20 -27.86
N ALA A 56 -28.57 5.21 -26.79
CA ALA A 56 -28.34 4.06 -25.93
C ALA A 56 -29.46 3.86 -24.88
N GLY A 57 -30.46 4.76 -24.82
CA GLY A 57 -31.57 4.70 -23.87
C GLY A 57 -31.15 4.88 -22.42
N VAL A 58 -30.04 5.58 -22.17
CA VAL A 58 -29.48 5.81 -20.83
C VAL A 58 -29.93 7.14 -20.25
N LEU A 59 -30.01 8.17 -21.11
CA LEU A 59 -30.53 9.49 -20.75
C LEU A 59 -31.33 10.01 -21.94
N VAL A 60 -32.64 9.78 -21.90
CA VAL A 60 -33.57 10.14 -22.98
C VAL A 60 -34.02 11.59 -22.79
N PRO A 61 -33.92 12.46 -23.79
CA PRO A 61 -34.41 13.84 -23.70
C PRO A 61 -35.92 13.87 -23.48
N ALA A 62 -36.39 14.80 -22.64
CA ALA A 62 -37.81 14.98 -22.37
C ALA A 62 -38.60 15.38 -23.63
N TRP A 63 -38.00 16.15 -24.54
CA TRP A 63 -38.60 16.45 -25.82
C TRP A 63 -37.57 16.53 -26.95
N VAL A 64 -37.96 16.02 -28.13
CA VAL A 64 -37.18 16.12 -29.36
C VAL A 64 -38.04 16.81 -30.40
N ASP A 65 -37.53 17.89 -30.98
CA ASP A 65 -38.21 18.62 -32.05
C ASP A 65 -38.40 17.71 -33.28
N PRO A 66 -39.65 17.47 -33.74
CA PRO A 66 -39.94 16.60 -34.88
C PRO A 66 -39.32 17.07 -36.21
N VAL A 67 -39.01 18.36 -36.33
CA VAL A 67 -38.53 18.97 -37.59
C VAL A 67 -37.02 19.14 -37.56
N SER A 68 -36.47 19.71 -36.48
CA SER A 68 -35.03 19.98 -36.37
C SER A 68 -34.22 18.85 -35.71
N GLY A 69 -34.88 17.89 -35.05
CA GLY A 69 -34.23 16.86 -34.25
C GLY A 69 -33.49 17.40 -33.01
N TYR A 70 -33.79 18.66 -32.63
CA TYR A 70 -33.16 19.33 -31.49
C TYR A 70 -33.72 18.78 -30.17
N ARG A 71 -32.84 18.63 -29.18
CA ARG A 71 -33.14 17.93 -27.92
C ARG A 71 -33.24 18.91 -26.77
N TRP A 72 -34.27 18.70 -25.96
CA TRP A 72 -34.59 19.48 -24.77
C TRP A 72 -34.73 18.57 -23.57
N TYR A 73 -34.19 19.02 -22.44
CA TYR A 73 -34.12 18.29 -21.19
C TYR A 73 -34.85 19.04 -20.09
N GLU A 74 -35.54 18.32 -19.21
CA GLU A 74 -36.17 18.93 -18.04
C GLU A 74 -35.11 19.26 -16.96
N PRO A 75 -35.36 20.25 -16.08
CA PRO A 75 -34.46 20.59 -14.97
C PRO A 75 -34.07 19.40 -14.10
N GLY A 76 -35.00 18.45 -13.87
CA GLY A 76 -34.77 17.24 -13.07
C GLY A 76 -33.74 16.28 -13.67
N GLN A 77 -33.57 16.28 -15.00
CA GLN A 77 -32.63 15.38 -15.70
C GLN A 77 -31.16 15.80 -15.51
N LEU A 78 -30.91 17.00 -14.99
CA LEU A 78 -29.56 17.52 -14.76
C LEU A 78 -28.80 16.69 -13.72
N GLU A 79 -29.46 16.29 -12.64
CA GLU A 79 -28.85 15.47 -11.59
C GLU A 79 -28.48 14.07 -12.09
N GLU A 80 -29.35 13.45 -12.89
CA GLU A 80 -29.08 12.15 -13.53
C GLU A 80 -27.89 12.24 -14.49
N ALA A 81 -27.80 13.32 -15.28
CA ALA A 81 -26.69 13.53 -16.20
C ALA A 81 -25.36 13.81 -15.48
N ARG A 82 -25.39 14.51 -14.34
CA ARG A 82 -24.21 14.71 -13.49
C ARG A 82 -23.75 13.40 -12.87
N LEU A 83 -24.69 12.58 -12.40
CA LEU A 83 -24.39 11.24 -11.89
C LEU A 83 -23.77 10.36 -12.98
N LEU A 84 -24.38 10.33 -14.17
CA LEU A 84 -23.84 9.66 -15.36
C LEU A 84 -22.41 10.10 -15.69
N ALA A 85 -22.13 11.41 -15.65
CA ALA A 85 -20.80 11.95 -15.90
C ALA A 85 -19.76 11.45 -14.87
N ARG A 86 -20.14 11.39 -13.59
CA ARG A 86 -19.28 10.89 -12.50
C ARG A 86 -18.99 9.40 -12.64
N LEU A 87 -20.01 8.59 -12.91
CA LEU A 87 -19.86 7.14 -13.09
C LEU A 87 -18.99 6.81 -14.31
N ARG A 88 -19.17 7.54 -15.42
CA ARG A 88 -18.32 7.41 -16.61
C ARG A 88 -16.86 7.75 -16.30
N ARG A 89 -16.61 8.83 -15.55
CA ARG A 89 -15.25 9.23 -15.17
C ARG A 89 -14.58 8.19 -14.26
N ALA A 90 -15.37 7.52 -13.43
CA ALA A 90 -14.92 6.39 -12.60
C ALA A 90 -14.74 5.07 -13.38
N GLY A 91 -14.86 5.09 -14.71
CA GLY A 91 -14.65 3.91 -15.56
C GLY A 91 -15.73 2.83 -15.42
N MET A 92 -16.92 3.18 -14.92
CA MET A 92 -18.00 2.21 -14.77
C MET A 92 -18.51 1.73 -16.14
N PRO A 93 -18.73 0.41 -16.36
CA PRO A 93 -19.30 -0.11 -17.59
C PRO A 93 -20.70 0.46 -17.87
N LEU A 94 -21.04 0.65 -19.15
CA LEU A 94 -22.32 1.23 -19.56
C LEU A 94 -23.53 0.43 -19.05
N ALA A 95 -23.41 -0.90 -18.96
CA ALA A 95 -24.46 -1.76 -18.42
C ALA A 95 -24.74 -1.46 -16.94
N ASP A 96 -23.69 -1.29 -16.13
CA ASP A 96 -23.79 -1.02 -14.70
C ASP A 96 -24.31 0.41 -14.46
N ILE A 97 -23.87 1.37 -15.27
CA ILE A 97 -24.40 2.75 -15.27
C ILE A 97 -25.92 2.77 -15.48
N ARG A 98 -26.44 1.97 -16.42
CA ARG A 98 -27.89 1.88 -16.66
C ARG A 98 -28.64 1.36 -15.44
N LEU A 99 -28.11 0.33 -14.78
CA LEU A 99 -28.70 -0.23 -13.58
C LEU A 99 -28.69 0.77 -12.42
N VAL A 100 -27.59 1.51 -12.25
CA VAL A 100 -27.48 2.56 -11.23
C VAL A 100 -28.50 3.67 -11.47
N LEU A 101 -28.62 4.17 -12.71
CA LEU A 101 -29.57 5.23 -13.03
C LEU A 101 -31.04 4.78 -12.87
N ALA A 102 -31.36 3.55 -13.30
CA ALA A 102 -32.71 2.99 -13.12
C ALA A 102 -33.07 2.81 -11.64
N SER A 103 -32.12 2.35 -10.82
CA SER A 103 -32.32 2.16 -9.37
C SER A 103 -32.38 3.50 -8.63
N TRP A 104 -31.63 4.50 -9.10
CA TRP A 104 -31.65 5.87 -8.58
C TRP A 104 -33.01 6.55 -8.79
N ALA A 105 -33.61 6.40 -9.97
CA ALA A 105 -34.96 6.88 -10.24
C ALA A 105 -36.05 6.12 -9.44
N GLY A 106 -35.82 4.83 -9.14
CA GLY A 106 -36.72 3.97 -8.36
C GLY A 106 -36.55 4.03 -6.84
N ALA A 107 -35.65 4.88 -6.31
CA ALA A 107 -35.30 5.01 -4.89
C ALA A 107 -34.75 3.73 -4.20
N ASP A 108 -34.24 2.76 -4.96
CA ASP A 108 -33.55 1.59 -4.41
C ASP A 108 -32.07 1.91 -4.15
N THR A 109 -31.82 2.52 -2.98
CA THR A 109 -30.47 2.93 -2.58
C THR A 109 -29.54 1.77 -2.24
N ASP A 110 -30.09 0.61 -1.88
CA ASP A 110 -29.31 -0.57 -1.49
C ASP A 110 -28.69 -1.24 -2.70
N LEU A 111 -29.44 -1.34 -3.80
CA LEU A 111 -28.91 -1.86 -5.06
C LEU A 111 -27.81 -0.95 -5.63
N VAL A 112 -28.01 0.38 -5.59
CA VAL A 112 -26.98 1.36 -6.01
C VAL A 112 -25.70 1.19 -5.19
N ARG A 113 -25.83 1.07 -3.85
CA ARG A 113 -24.68 0.85 -2.97
C ARG A 113 -23.94 -0.45 -3.30
N LYS A 114 -24.65 -1.55 -3.52
CA LYS A 114 -24.06 -2.84 -3.91
C LYS A 114 -23.29 -2.75 -5.22
N LEU A 115 -23.85 -2.08 -6.23
CA LEU A 115 -23.20 -1.91 -7.54
C LEU A 115 -21.93 -1.05 -7.44
N LEU A 116 -21.98 0.04 -6.67
CA LEU A 116 -20.80 0.89 -6.44
C LEU A 116 -19.69 0.13 -5.71
N THR A 117 -20.02 -0.62 -4.65
CA THR A 117 -19.05 -1.44 -3.92
C THR A 117 -18.45 -2.53 -4.80
N ALA A 118 -19.26 -3.19 -5.64
CA ALA A 118 -18.79 -4.21 -6.57
C ALA A 118 -17.82 -3.64 -7.62
N HIS A 119 -18.11 -2.45 -8.17
CA HIS A 119 -17.22 -1.78 -9.12
C HIS A 119 -15.91 -1.34 -8.47
N LEU A 120 -15.97 -0.78 -7.25
CA LEU A 120 -14.78 -0.41 -6.49
C LEU A 120 -13.86 -1.61 -6.27
N ARG A 121 -14.42 -2.75 -5.81
CA ARG A 121 -13.65 -4.01 -5.66
C ARG A 121 -13.02 -4.47 -6.97
N ARG A 122 -13.73 -4.36 -8.11
CA ARG A 122 -13.21 -4.72 -9.43
C ARG A 122 -12.03 -3.82 -9.83
N LEU A 123 -12.10 -2.52 -9.57
CA LEU A 123 -11.01 -1.59 -9.83
C LEU A 123 -9.78 -1.88 -8.95
N GLU A 124 -9.99 -2.15 -7.67
CA GLU A 124 -8.91 -2.51 -6.74
C GLU A 124 -8.23 -3.83 -7.13
N GLN A 125 -9.01 -4.85 -7.51
CA GLN A 125 -8.50 -6.11 -8.05
C GLN A 125 -7.70 -5.87 -9.32
N GLY A 126 -8.24 -5.14 -10.29
CA GLY A 126 -7.52 -4.84 -11.53
C GLY A 126 -6.21 -4.06 -11.31
N LEU A 127 -6.17 -3.14 -10.34
CA LEU A 127 -4.94 -2.44 -9.97
C LEU A 127 -3.93 -3.38 -9.31
N SER A 128 -4.40 -4.28 -8.44
CA SER A 128 -3.55 -5.30 -7.80
C SER A 128 -2.97 -6.26 -8.83
N ASP A 129 -3.77 -6.72 -9.79
CA ASP A 129 -3.34 -7.61 -10.87
C ASP A 129 -2.31 -6.91 -11.76
N ALA A 130 -2.61 -5.67 -12.20
CA ALA A 130 -1.67 -4.88 -13.00
C ALA A 130 -0.34 -4.65 -12.26
N ARG A 131 -0.39 -4.30 -10.97
CA ARG A 131 0.83 -4.16 -10.14
C ARG A 131 1.61 -5.47 -10.05
N SER A 132 0.93 -6.61 -9.92
CA SER A 132 1.55 -7.93 -9.86
C SER A 132 2.23 -8.28 -11.18
N GLU A 133 1.56 -8.01 -12.31
CA GLU A 133 2.09 -8.24 -13.65
C GLU A 133 3.31 -7.36 -13.95
N PHE A 134 3.24 -6.06 -13.63
CA PHE A 134 4.40 -5.17 -13.74
C PHE A 134 5.56 -5.61 -12.84
N SER A 135 5.25 -6.10 -11.64
CA SER A 135 6.28 -6.65 -10.74
C SER A 135 6.93 -7.90 -11.32
N ALA A 136 6.16 -8.78 -11.96
CA ALA A 136 6.68 -9.96 -12.67
C ALA A 136 7.55 -9.57 -13.88
N LEU A 137 7.12 -8.61 -14.69
CA LEU A 137 7.92 -8.10 -15.81
C LEU A 137 9.24 -7.47 -15.33
N ARG A 138 9.19 -6.70 -14.25
CA ARG A 138 10.40 -6.13 -13.65
C ARG A 138 11.32 -7.24 -13.13
N ALA A 139 10.79 -8.27 -12.47
CA ALA A 139 11.56 -9.42 -12.02
C ALA A 139 12.23 -10.16 -13.19
N LEU A 140 11.57 -10.32 -14.34
CA LEU A 140 12.17 -10.91 -15.54
C LEU A 140 13.32 -10.06 -16.11
N LEU A 141 13.19 -8.73 -16.06
CA LEU A 141 14.25 -7.80 -16.46
C LEU A 141 15.44 -7.86 -15.48
N ASP A 142 15.16 -7.83 -14.18
CA ASP A 142 16.18 -7.97 -13.13
C ASP A 142 16.91 -9.31 -13.27
N GLN A 143 16.19 -10.41 -13.50
CA GLN A 143 16.78 -11.72 -13.74
C GLN A 143 17.71 -11.70 -14.95
N ARG A 144 17.31 -11.03 -16.04
CA ARG A 144 18.17 -10.89 -17.23
C ARG A 144 19.43 -10.05 -16.96
N GLU A 145 19.33 -8.98 -16.18
CA GLU A 145 20.46 -8.12 -15.81
C GLU A 145 21.41 -8.78 -14.79
N ASN A 146 20.85 -9.50 -13.82
CA ASN A 146 21.60 -10.25 -12.81
C ASN A 146 22.26 -11.50 -13.41
N HIS A 147 21.61 -12.20 -14.34
CA HIS A 147 22.24 -13.31 -15.07
C HIS A 147 23.44 -12.84 -15.91
N MET A 148 23.43 -11.58 -16.39
CA MET A 148 24.60 -10.97 -17.05
C MET A 148 25.71 -10.59 -16.06
N THR A 149 25.39 -10.37 -14.78
CA THR A 149 26.39 -10.01 -13.73
C THR A 149 26.94 -11.24 -13.01
N SER A 150 26.18 -12.35 -12.95
CA SER A 150 26.52 -13.58 -12.23
C SER A 150 27.50 -14.50 -12.99
N LEU A 151 27.62 -14.36 -14.31
CA LEU A 151 28.49 -15.24 -15.09
C LEU A 151 29.96 -14.77 -15.08
N ARG A 152 30.67 -15.28 -14.06
CA ARG A 152 32.09 -15.67 -14.03
C ARG A 152 33.11 -14.58 -13.64
N THR A 153 33.88 -14.89 -12.58
CA THR A 153 35.18 -14.29 -12.18
C THR A 153 35.16 -13.08 -11.23
N ALA A 154 34.19 -12.97 -10.31
CA ALA A 154 34.33 -12.03 -9.20
C ALA A 154 35.12 -12.68 -8.05
N THR A 155 36.42 -12.37 -7.97
CA THR A 155 37.19 -12.62 -6.75
C THR A 155 37.06 -11.39 -5.86
N VAL A 156 36.41 -11.54 -4.70
CA VAL A 156 36.28 -10.46 -3.71
C VAL A 156 37.16 -10.78 -2.52
N ARG A 157 37.93 -9.78 -2.07
CA ARG A 157 38.66 -9.86 -0.81
C ARG A 157 38.38 -8.59 -0.03
N LEU A 158 37.81 -8.75 1.15
CA LEU A 158 37.51 -7.62 2.03
C LEU A 158 37.92 -7.93 3.46
N THR A 159 38.07 -6.87 4.24
CA THR A 159 38.36 -6.93 5.67
C THR A 159 37.22 -6.29 6.43
N VAL A 160 36.76 -6.97 7.48
CA VAL A 160 35.66 -6.53 8.36
C VAL A 160 36.08 -6.74 9.81
N ALA A 161 35.63 -5.88 10.72
CA ALA A 161 35.86 -6.09 12.14
C ALA A 161 35.08 -7.32 12.63
N ALA A 162 35.75 -8.24 13.34
CA ALA A 162 35.10 -9.40 13.96
C ALA A 162 33.83 -9.05 14.78
N PRO A 163 33.84 -8.04 15.67
CA PRO A 163 32.65 -7.70 16.44
C PRO A 163 31.50 -7.17 15.57
N GLU A 164 31.79 -6.43 14.49
CA GLU A 164 30.75 -5.92 13.59
C GLU A 164 30.10 -7.04 12.78
N LEU A 165 30.88 -7.92 12.17
CA LEU A 165 30.34 -9.06 11.43
C LEU A 165 29.60 -10.03 12.36
N GLY A 166 30.12 -10.25 13.57
CA GLY A 166 29.48 -11.11 14.57
C GLY A 166 28.12 -10.55 14.97
N ALA A 167 28.05 -9.26 15.30
CA ALA A 167 26.80 -8.59 15.64
C ALA A 167 25.81 -8.58 14.45
N ALA A 168 26.29 -8.41 13.22
CA ALA A 168 25.45 -8.46 12.03
C ALA A 168 24.84 -9.85 11.81
N LEU A 169 25.63 -10.91 11.95
CA LEU A 169 25.15 -12.30 11.86
C LEU A 169 24.14 -12.61 12.98
N ASP A 170 24.44 -12.24 14.23
CA ASP A 170 23.52 -12.42 15.36
C ASP A 170 22.20 -11.67 15.15
N THR A 171 22.25 -10.50 14.52
CA THR A 171 21.07 -9.68 14.24
C THR A 171 20.16 -10.30 13.18
N VAL A 172 20.67 -11.08 12.22
CA VAL A 172 19.83 -11.57 11.10
C VAL A 172 19.58 -13.07 11.10
N ARG A 173 20.46 -13.86 11.71
CA ARG A 173 20.47 -15.33 11.62
C ARG A 173 19.13 -15.98 11.97
N PHE A 174 18.39 -15.39 12.91
CA PHE A 174 17.09 -15.91 13.35
C PHE A 174 16.05 -15.90 12.22
N ALA A 175 16.18 -15.02 11.22
CA ALA A 175 15.22 -14.86 10.13
C ALA A 175 15.44 -15.82 8.94
N ALA A 176 16.51 -16.62 8.94
CA ALA A 176 16.76 -17.58 7.87
C ALA A 176 15.73 -18.73 7.89
N SER A 177 15.29 -19.18 6.71
CA SER A 177 14.33 -20.27 6.60
C SER A 177 14.95 -21.63 6.92
N THR A 178 14.16 -22.51 7.51
CA THR A 178 14.48 -23.95 7.68
C THR A 178 13.64 -24.83 6.74
N ASP A 179 12.83 -24.22 5.87
CA ASP A 179 11.93 -24.90 4.95
C ASP A 179 12.73 -25.50 3.78
N PRO A 180 12.77 -26.84 3.63
CA PRO A 180 13.50 -27.49 2.54
C PRO A 180 12.91 -27.18 1.16
N GLU A 181 11.67 -26.70 1.07
CA GLU A 181 11.05 -26.27 -0.20
C GLU A 181 11.57 -24.91 -0.68
N LEU A 182 12.27 -24.17 0.20
CA LEU A 182 12.79 -22.82 -0.08
C LEU A 182 14.31 -22.77 0.12
N PRO A 183 15.10 -23.56 -0.63
CA PRO A 183 16.54 -23.67 -0.42
C PRO A 183 17.26 -22.33 -0.56
N MET A 184 16.78 -21.42 -1.41
CA MET A 184 17.32 -20.06 -1.55
C MET A 184 17.22 -19.20 -0.28
N LEU A 185 16.32 -19.54 0.64
CA LEU A 185 16.13 -18.87 1.93
C LEU A 185 16.80 -19.61 3.10
N GLY A 186 17.38 -20.79 2.82
CA GLY A 186 18.15 -21.57 3.78
C GLY A 186 19.55 -21.01 4.07
N GLY A 187 19.81 -19.76 3.73
CA GLY A 187 21.09 -19.08 3.90
C GLY A 187 20.94 -17.60 4.22
N VAL A 188 22.08 -16.97 4.47
CA VAL A 188 22.22 -15.54 4.75
C VAL A 188 22.84 -14.88 3.52
N LEU A 189 22.15 -13.89 2.96
CA LEU A 189 22.66 -13.07 1.87
C LEU A 189 23.74 -12.12 2.39
N PHE A 190 24.89 -12.13 1.73
CA PHE A 190 25.96 -11.15 1.85
C PHE A 190 25.91 -10.28 0.60
N ASP A 191 25.48 -9.03 0.76
CA ASP A 191 25.38 -8.04 -0.30
C ASP A 191 26.45 -6.96 -0.09
N ILE A 192 27.52 -7.05 -0.87
CA ILE A 192 28.72 -6.23 -0.76
C ILE A 192 28.62 -5.09 -1.79
N GLU A 193 28.63 -3.85 -1.30
CA GLU A 193 28.58 -2.65 -2.15
C GLU A 193 29.51 -1.58 -1.57
N GLY A 194 30.59 -1.26 -2.31
CA GLY A 194 31.61 -0.32 -1.86
C GLY A 194 32.20 -0.72 -0.51
N GLU A 195 32.16 0.20 0.46
CA GLU A 195 32.68 0.01 1.82
C GLU A 195 31.64 -0.59 2.79
N SER A 196 30.61 -1.28 2.28
CA SER A 196 29.55 -1.82 3.12
C SER A 196 29.15 -3.23 2.74
N LEU A 197 29.05 -4.07 3.77
CA LEU A 197 28.46 -5.39 3.71
C LEU A 197 27.10 -5.34 4.37
N HIS A 198 26.04 -5.59 3.58
CA HIS A 198 24.72 -5.87 4.11
C HIS A 198 24.58 -7.38 4.30
N VAL A 199 24.18 -7.77 5.51
CA VAL A 199 23.91 -9.15 5.89
C VAL A 199 22.40 -9.28 6.03
N VAL A 200 21.78 -10.21 5.31
CA VAL A 200 20.32 -10.28 5.18
C VAL A 200 19.82 -11.70 5.28
N ALA A 201 18.72 -11.93 6.00
CA ALA A 201 18.04 -13.22 6.06
C ALA A 201 16.51 -13.05 6.08
N THR A 202 15.79 -14.01 5.49
CA THR A 202 14.31 -14.01 5.43
C THR A 202 13.75 -15.43 5.28
N ASP A 203 12.53 -15.64 5.76
CA ASP A 203 11.77 -16.88 5.68
C ASP A 203 10.39 -16.72 5.01
N ARG A 204 10.22 -15.62 4.24
CA ARG A 204 8.95 -15.08 3.66
C ARG A 204 8.04 -14.34 4.63
N TYR A 205 8.12 -14.62 5.93
CA TYR A 205 7.24 -13.99 6.93
C TYR A 205 7.96 -12.92 7.74
N ARG A 206 9.29 -12.98 7.82
CA ARG A 206 10.12 -11.94 8.40
C ARG A 206 11.37 -11.71 7.57
N LEU A 207 11.96 -10.54 7.73
CA LEU A 207 13.22 -10.12 7.11
C LEU A 207 14.05 -9.44 8.19
N ALA A 208 15.36 -9.69 8.19
CA ALA A 208 16.30 -8.96 9.04
C ALA A 208 17.49 -8.51 8.18
N VAL A 209 17.89 -7.25 8.38
CA VAL A 209 19.00 -6.61 7.69
C VAL A 209 19.92 -5.99 8.73
N ALA A 210 21.21 -6.29 8.62
CA ALA A 210 22.27 -5.65 9.37
C ALA A 210 23.37 -5.19 8.43
N ARG A 211 24.18 -4.23 8.88
CA ARG A 211 25.32 -3.70 8.12
C ARG A 211 26.61 -3.83 8.92
N ALA A 212 27.69 -4.11 8.22
CA ALA A 212 29.05 -4.02 8.72
C ALA A 212 29.90 -3.15 7.79
N GLY A 213 30.81 -2.37 8.36
CA GLY A 213 31.79 -1.61 7.60
C GLY A 213 32.85 -2.55 7.02
N VAL A 214 33.21 -2.38 5.76
CA VAL A 214 34.24 -3.20 5.11
C VAL A 214 35.28 -2.35 4.42
N THR A 215 36.50 -2.87 4.36
CA THR A 215 37.62 -2.25 3.64
C THR A 215 38.21 -3.23 2.63
N GLY A 216 38.82 -2.71 1.56
CA GLY A 216 39.52 -3.51 0.55
C GLY A 216 38.68 -3.99 -0.64
N HIS A 217 37.38 -3.65 -0.69
CA HIS A 217 36.53 -3.89 -1.86
C HIS A 217 36.36 -2.61 -2.68
N GLU A 218 36.94 -2.60 -3.88
CA GLU A 218 36.80 -1.49 -4.86
C GLU A 218 35.99 -1.93 -6.12
N GLY A 219 35.44 -3.14 -6.10
CA GLY A 219 34.71 -3.73 -7.23
C GLY A 219 33.25 -3.32 -7.31
N SER A 220 32.57 -3.80 -8.35
CA SER A 220 31.11 -3.69 -8.47
C SER A 220 30.39 -4.40 -7.31
N ARG A 221 29.10 -4.13 -7.16
CA ARG A 221 28.25 -4.82 -6.19
C ARG A 221 28.29 -6.33 -6.42
N VAL A 222 28.41 -7.10 -5.34
CA VAL A 222 28.43 -8.57 -5.38
C VAL A 222 27.46 -9.12 -4.34
N GLN A 223 26.65 -10.09 -4.75
CA GLN A 223 25.69 -10.77 -3.90
C GLN A 223 26.01 -12.25 -3.84
N VAL A 224 26.03 -12.80 -2.63
CA VAL A 224 26.28 -14.22 -2.42
C VAL A 224 25.46 -14.75 -1.24
N ILE A 225 24.91 -15.96 -1.37
CA ILE A 225 24.11 -16.59 -0.31
C ILE A 225 25.00 -17.60 0.44
N VAL A 226 25.31 -17.30 1.69
CA VAL A 226 26.08 -18.17 2.58
C VAL A 226 25.12 -19.14 3.28
N PRO A 227 25.24 -20.48 3.10
CA PRO A 227 24.37 -21.43 3.77
C PRO A 227 24.38 -21.25 5.27
N THR A 228 23.23 -21.46 5.90
CA THR A 228 23.06 -21.23 7.33
C THR A 228 24.10 -21.95 8.22
N PRO A 229 24.44 -23.25 8.01
CA PRO A 229 25.49 -23.91 8.79
C PRO A 229 26.88 -23.28 8.62
N LEU A 230 27.17 -22.73 7.44
CA LEU A 230 28.42 -22.05 7.17
C LEU A 230 28.46 -20.67 7.84
N ALA A 231 27.34 -19.94 7.82
CA ALA A 231 27.19 -18.69 8.56
C ALA A 231 27.33 -18.89 10.08
N ASP A 232 26.79 -20.00 10.62
CA ASP A 232 26.94 -20.37 12.03
C ASP A 232 28.41 -20.68 12.38
N ALA A 233 29.10 -21.42 11.52
CA ALA A 233 30.53 -21.70 11.69
C ALA A 233 31.38 -20.43 11.59
N MET A 234 31.05 -19.52 10.65
CA MET A 234 31.67 -18.20 10.56
C MET A 234 31.44 -17.41 11.85
N ARG A 235 30.22 -17.38 12.38
CA ARG A 235 29.91 -16.68 13.63
C ARG A 235 30.71 -17.22 14.82
N ALA A 236 30.87 -18.54 14.91
CA ALA A 236 31.67 -19.22 15.93
C ALA A 236 33.18 -18.97 15.80
N LEU A 237 33.66 -18.40 14.69
CA LEU A 237 35.04 -17.98 14.53
C LEU A 237 35.28 -16.53 15.05
N LEU A 238 34.21 -15.75 15.22
CA LEU A 238 34.25 -14.31 15.54
C LEU A 238 34.24 -14.05 17.05
N HIS A 239 35.35 -14.34 17.72
CA HIS A 239 35.52 -14.13 19.17
C HIS A 239 36.54 -13.06 19.57
N GLY A 240 37.36 -12.58 18.63
CA GLY A 240 38.36 -11.53 18.89
C GLY A 240 37.89 -10.13 18.49
N GLU A 241 38.72 -9.12 18.76
CA GLU A 241 38.52 -7.73 18.28
C GLU A 241 39.31 -7.42 16.99
N GLY A 242 40.07 -8.40 16.49
CA GLY A 242 40.90 -8.23 15.31
C GLY A 242 40.12 -8.15 13.99
N PRO A 243 40.78 -7.66 12.92
CA PRO A 243 40.22 -7.71 11.58
C PRO A 243 40.08 -9.15 11.09
N VAL A 244 39.05 -9.40 10.30
CA VAL A 244 38.72 -10.69 9.71
C VAL A 244 38.72 -10.54 8.21
N ARG A 245 39.35 -11.49 7.51
CA ARG A 245 39.39 -11.49 6.05
C ARG A 245 38.27 -12.35 5.52
N PHE A 246 37.47 -11.77 4.64
CA PHE A 246 36.46 -12.47 3.87
C PHE A 246 36.96 -12.60 2.43
N LEU A 247 36.93 -13.82 1.91
CA LEU A 247 37.30 -14.14 0.54
C LEU A 247 36.13 -14.81 -0.16
N LEU A 248 35.80 -14.32 -1.35
CA LEU A 248 34.89 -14.96 -2.28
C LEU A 248 35.65 -15.24 -3.57
N ASP A 249 35.61 -16.47 -4.03
CA ASP A 249 36.17 -16.89 -5.31
C ASP A 249 35.14 -17.76 -6.04
N GLY A 250 34.43 -17.16 -7.00
CA GLY A 250 33.30 -17.81 -7.65
C GLY A 250 32.18 -18.09 -6.66
N ASP A 251 31.90 -19.37 -6.42
CA ASP A 251 30.90 -19.87 -5.48
C ASP A 251 31.49 -20.33 -4.14
N ARG A 252 32.79 -20.15 -3.92
CA ARG A 252 33.46 -20.50 -2.66
C ARG A 252 33.68 -19.28 -1.80
N VAL A 253 33.25 -19.36 -0.56
CA VAL A 253 33.47 -18.33 0.45
C VAL A 253 34.35 -18.85 1.57
N ALA A 254 35.24 -17.98 2.07
CA ALA A 254 36.08 -18.25 3.22
C ALA A 254 36.13 -17.04 4.16
N LEU A 255 36.19 -17.32 5.46
CA LEU A 255 36.40 -16.35 6.51
C LEU A 255 37.63 -16.76 7.32
N GLU A 256 38.59 -15.85 7.48
CA GLU A 256 39.83 -16.05 8.21
C GLU A 256 39.92 -15.05 9.37
N ALA A 257 40.02 -15.54 10.60
CA ALA A 257 40.20 -14.73 11.80
C ALA A 257 41.36 -15.28 12.63
N GLY A 258 42.46 -14.53 12.71
CA GLY A 258 43.68 -14.99 13.38
C GLY A 258 44.20 -16.30 12.77
N ASP A 259 44.30 -17.36 13.59
CA ASP A 259 44.76 -18.68 13.17
C ASP A 259 43.63 -19.61 12.70
N GLY A 260 42.37 -19.18 12.82
CA GLY A 260 41.20 -19.99 12.43
C GLY A 260 40.65 -19.59 11.07
N GLN A 261 40.16 -20.59 10.33
CA GLN A 261 39.54 -20.42 9.02
C GLN A 261 38.29 -21.30 8.90
N VAL A 262 37.25 -20.74 8.30
CA VAL A 262 36.04 -21.48 7.90
C VAL A 262 35.79 -21.19 6.43
N ALA A 263 35.52 -22.24 5.63
CA ALA A 263 35.24 -22.10 4.22
C ALA A 263 34.15 -23.08 3.76
N GLY A 264 33.43 -22.72 2.71
CA GLY A 264 32.38 -23.56 2.15
C GLY A 264 31.88 -23.04 0.82
N GLN A 265 30.88 -23.72 0.28
CA GLN A 265 30.23 -23.37 -0.97
C GLN A 265 28.97 -22.55 -0.70
N CYS A 266 28.74 -21.54 -1.53
CA CYS A 266 27.58 -20.69 -1.51
C CYS A 266 26.40 -21.39 -2.19
N LEU A 267 25.17 -20.95 -1.88
CA LEU A 267 23.98 -21.45 -2.56
C LEU A 267 23.89 -20.82 -3.96
N ASP A 268 23.72 -21.67 -4.98
CA ASP A 268 23.54 -21.25 -6.38
C ASP A 268 22.07 -20.92 -6.65
N HIS A 269 21.59 -19.88 -5.98
CA HIS A 269 20.22 -19.39 -6.08
C HIS A 269 20.18 -17.87 -6.05
N ASP A 270 19.12 -17.30 -6.61
CA ASP A 270 18.84 -15.87 -6.48
C ASP A 270 18.12 -15.60 -5.14
N PHE A 271 18.58 -14.58 -4.42
CA PHE A 271 17.93 -14.11 -3.20
C PHE A 271 16.85 -13.06 -3.54
N PRO A 272 15.69 -13.03 -2.87
CA PRO A 272 14.68 -12.00 -3.09
C PRO A 272 15.23 -10.58 -2.96
N ASP A 273 14.79 -9.65 -3.82
CA ASP A 273 15.21 -8.24 -3.75
C ASP A 273 14.63 -7.55 -2.51
N TYR A 274 15.37 -7.65 -1.40
CA TYR A 274 14.99 -7.12 -0.10
C TYR A 274 14.95 -5.59 -0.06
N ARG A 275 15.63 -4.89 -0.98
CA ARG A 275 15.63 -3.42 -1.03
C ARG A 275 14.26 -2.87 -1.43
N ARG A 276 13.44 -3.66 -2.14
CA ARG A 276 12.04 -3.33 -2.44
C ARG A 276 11.13 -3.42 -1.23
N LEU A 277 11.55 -4.15 -0.20
CA LEU A 277 10.82 -4.35 1.04
C LEU A 277 11.20 -3.32 2.11
N LEU A 278 12.11 -2.39 1.81
CA LEU A 278 12.44 -1.28 2.71
C LEU A 278 11.15 -0.56 3.12
N PRO A 279 10.81 -0.54 4.43
CA PRO A 279 9.56 0.06 4.89
C PRO A 279 9.54 1.53 4.49
N GLN A 280 8.49 1.96 3.79
CA GLN A 280 8.11 3.37 3.83
C GLN A 280 7.74 3.66 5.30
N ALA A 281 8.28 4.74 5.86
CA ALA A 281 8.06 5.11 7.25
C ALA A 281 6.58 4.97 7.60
N GLY A 282 6.25 4.07 8.53
CA GLY A 282 4.88 3.87 8.97
C GLY A 282 4.32 5.15 9.59
N ASP A 283 3.03 5.43 9.38
CA ASP A 283 2.37 6.62 9.92
C ASP A 283 2.37 6.62 11.46
N ARG A 284 2.45 5.44 12.10
CA ARG A 284 2.42 5.28 13.56
C ARG A 284 3.73 4.68 14.07
N ARG A 285 4.36 5.37 15.02
CA ARG A 285 5.64 4.99 15.60
C ARG A 285 5.53 4.89 17.11
N ALA A 286 6.09 3.84 17.69
CA ALA A 286 6.19 3.66 19.12
C ALA A 286 7.64 3.38 19.54
N LEU A 287 8.15 4.16 20.48
CA LEU A 287 9.44 3.88 21.13
C LEU A 287 9.20 2.92 22.29
N VAL A 288 9.88 1.78 22.29
CA VAL A 288 9.75 0.76 23.33
C VAL A 288 11.07 0.50 24.05
N GLU A 289 10.96 0.33 25.37
CA GLU A 289 12.00 -0.30 26.17
C GLU A 289 11.90 -1.81 25.97
N VAL A 290 12.95 -2.43 25.42
CA VAL A 290 12.96 -3.82 24.98
C VAL A 290 12.66 -4.78 26.13
N ALA A 291 13.25 -4.54 27.31
CA ALA A 291 13.04 -5.41 28.47
C ALA A 291 11.58 -5.41 28.96
N ASP A 292 10.95 -4.24 29.00
CA ASP A 292 9.56 -4.12 29.47
C ASP A 292 8.59 -4.62 28.42
N PHE A 293 8.78 -4.25 27.15
CA PHE A 293 7.91 -4.70 26.07
C PHE A 293 7.98 -6.21 25.86
N ARG A 294 9.18 -6.81 25.97
CA ARG A 294 9.36 -8.26 25.98
C ARG A 294 8.57 -8.91 27.12
N ARG A 295 8.64 -8.38 28.35
CA ARG A 295 7.87 -8.89 29.49
C ARG A 295 6.36 -8.77 29.26
N THR A 296 5.91 -7.69 28.64
CA THR A 296 4.51 -7.50 28.24
C THR A 296 4.08 -8.50 27.19
N LEU A 297 4.92 -8.83 26.21
CA LEU A 297 4.63 -9.88 25.23
C LEU A 297 4.60 -11.25 25.90
N GLU A 298 5.56 -11.59 26.76
CA GLU A 298 5.64 -12.90 27.42
C GLU A 298 4.45 -13.17 28.36
N THR A 299 3.91 -12.13 29.02
CA THR A 299 2.80 -12.28 29.99
C THR A 299 1.44 -11.81 29.46
N GLY A 300 1.42 -11.12 28.32
CA GLY A 300 0.23 -10.53 27.72
C GLY A 300 -0.67 -11.54 27.00
N PRO A 301 -1.85 -11.09 26.52
CA PRO A 301 -2.82 -11.95 25.84
C PRO A 301 -2.25 -12.57 24.55
N VAL A 302 -2.66 -13.79 24.26
CA VAL A 302 -2.29 -14.57 23.07
C VAL A 302 -3.54 -14.94 22.32
N ARG A 303 -3.51 -14.84 20.99
CA ARG A 303 -4.52 -15.41 20.10
C ARG A 303 -3.85 -16.50 19.26
N SER A 304 -4.50 -17.62 19.02
CA SER A 304 -3.99 -18.62 18.08
C SER A 304 -4.29 -18.19 16.65
N ASP A 305 -3.36 -18.46 15.73
CA ASP A 305 -3.64 -18.33 14.30
C ASP A 305 -4.73 -19.34 13.84
N GLU A 306 -5.22 -19.19 12.61
CA GLU A 306 -6.31 -20.03 12.07
C GLU A 306 -5.95 -21.52 12.00
N THR A 307 -4.66 -21.81 11.87
CA THR A 307 -4.15 -23.18 11.83
C THR A 307 -3.90 -23.75 13.23
N GLY A 308 -3.98 -22.91 14.27
CA GLY A 308 -3.60 -23.22 15.65
C GLY A 308 -2.10 -23.47 15.85
N THR A 309 -1.26 -23.12 14.88
CA THR A 309 0.17 -23.48 14.91
C THR A 309 1.06 -22.41 15.52
N HIS A 310 0.64 -21.14 15.50
CA HIS A 310 1.41 -20.03 16.05
C HIS A 310 0.60 -19.15 17.00
N ASP A 311 1.29 -18.68 18.04
CA ASP A 311 0.82 -17.68 18.97
C ASP A 311 0.95 -16.28 18.36
N LEU A 312 -0.15 -15.53 18.38
CA LEU A 312 -0.23 -14.17 17.87
C LEU A 312 -0.32 -13.15 18.99
N SER A 313 0.35 -12.01 18.81
CA SER A 313 0.19 -10.80 19.61
C SER A 313 -0.55 -9.76 18.78
N LEU A 314 -1.62 -9.20 19.35
CA LEU A 314 -2.34 -8.08 18.75
C LEU A 314 -1.71 -6.79 19.25
N LEU A 315 -1.09 -6.01 18.36
CA LEU A 315 -0.45 -4.75 18.68
C LEU A 315 -1.31 -3.58 18.23
N ARG A 316 -1.34 -2.53 19.06
CA ARG A 316 -1.88 -1.22 18.68
C ARG A 316 -0.92 -0.14 19.16
N VAL A 317 -0.68 0.86 18.31
CA VAL A 317 0.00 2.09 18.70
C VAL A 317 -1.07 3.14 18.93
N GLU A 318 -1.12 3.66 20.15
CA GLU A 318 -2.01 4.74 20.58
C GLU A 318 -1.48 6.10 20.06
N ASP A 319 -2.33 7.14 20.08
CA ASP A 319 -1.97 8.48 19.60
C ASP A 319 -0.81 9.13 20.37
N ASP A 320 -0.55 8.68 21.60
CA ASP A 320 0.57 9.13 22.43
C ASP A 320 1.90 8.43 22.11
N GLY A 321 1.91 7.50 21.14
CA GLY A 321 3.08 6.73 20.75
C GLY A 321 3.35 5.51 21.63
N THR A 322 2.42 5.13 22.52
CA THR A 322 2.52 3.91 23.33
C THR A 322 2.04 2.71 22.54
N VAL A 323 2.78 1.60 22.59
CA VAL A 323 2.31 0.30 22.07
C VAL A 323 1.59 -0.48 23.16
N THR A 324 0.42 -1.01 22.84
CA THR A 324 -0.37 -1.88 23.72
C THR A 324 -0.56 -3.25 23.09
N VAL A 325 -0.55 -4.30 23.93
CA VAL A 325 -0.87 -5.68 23.53
C VAL A 325 -2.33 -5.94 23.88
N CYS A 326 -3.18 -6.01 22.86
CA CYS A 326 -4.63 -6.06 23.01
C CYS A 326 -5.15 -7.48 23.24
N ALA A 327 -6.23 -7.61 24.01
CA ALA A 327 -7.00 -8.85 24.11
C ALA A 327 -7.98 -9.02 22.94
N ASP A 328 -8.44 -10.25 22.72
CA ASP A 328 -9.29 -10.66 21.59
C ASP A 328 -10.72 -10.06 21.59
N GLY A 329 -11.05 -9.25 22.60
CA GLY A 329 -12.42 -8.82 22.92
C GLY A 329 -13.00 -7.64 22.13
N ASP A 330 -12.24 -6.97 21.26
CA ASP A 330 -12.77 -5.92 20.38
C ASP A 330 -12.47 -6.25 18.92
N ALA A 331 -13.32 -7.10 18.33
CA ALA A 331 -13.33 -7.34 16.90
C ALA A 331 -13.67 -6.04 16.16
N GLY A 332 -12.90 -5.70 15.12
CA GLY A 332 -13.19 -4.58 14.22
C GLY A 332 -12.48 -3.25 14.45
N ASP A 333 -11.48 -3.15 15.35
CA ASP A 333 -10.64 -1.95 15.47
C ASP A 333 -9.60 -1.89 14.31
N PRO A 334 -9.72 -0.94 13.36
CA PRO A 334 -8.87 -0.87 12.17
C PRO A 334 -7.41 -0.49 12.49
N GLY A 335 -7.09 -0.20 13.75
CA GLY A 335 -5.74 0.14 14.19
C GLY A 335 -4.89 -1.04 14.67
N ARG A 336 -5.45 -2.25 14.78
CA ARG A 336 -4.75 -3.42 15.33
C ARG A 336 -3.97 -4.17 14.25
N VAL A 337 -2.78 -4.64 14.62
CA VAL A 337 -1.94 -5.48 13.77
C VAL A 337 -1.62 -6.77 14.51
N ALA A 338 -1.97 -7.91 13.92
CA ALA A 338 -1.61 -9.20 14.47
C ALA A 338 -0.24 -9.64 13.95
N VAL A 339 0.62 -10.11 14.86
CA VAL A 339 1.95 -10.64 14.51
C VAL A 339 2.23 -11.94 15.21
N ASN A 340 3.04 -12.79 14.58
CA ASN A 340 3.60 -13.96 15.23
C ASN A 340 4.46 -13.52 16.43
N ARG A 341 4.08 -13.95 17.63
CA ARG A 341 4.71 -13.58 18.90
C ARG A 341 6.16 -14.03 18.98
N ALA A 342 6.44 -15.26 18.54
CA ALA A 342 7.79 -15.81 18.57
C ALA A 342 8.73 -14.97 17.68
N PHE A 343 8.28 -14.63 16.47
CA PHE A 343 9.08 -13.80 15.56
C PHE A 343 9.35 -12.41 16.12
N LEU A 344 8.39 -11.81 16.81
CA LEU A 344 8.57 -10.52 17.45
C LEU A 344 9.58 -10.60 18.59
N LEU A 345 9.49 -11.62 19.44
CA LEU A 345 10.43 -11.86 20.53
C LEU A 345 11.86 -12.10 20.01
N ASP A 346 12.01 -12.85 18.91
CA ASP A 346 13.30 -13.06 18.26
C ASP A 346 13.91 -11.74 17.78
N ALA A 347 13.12 -10.89 17.12
CA ALA A 347 13.58 -9.59 16.63
C ALA A 347 13.98 -8.64 17.77
N LEU A 348 13.23 -8.64 18.87
CA LEU A 348 13.58 -7.87 20.08
C LEU A 348 14.87 -8.37 20.73
N ALA A 349 15.10 -9.69 20.76
CA ALA A 349 16.31 -10.27 21.32
C ALA A 349 17.55 -9.97 20.46
N ALA A 350 17.41 -10.09 19.14
CA ALA A 350 18.50 -9.88 18.18
C ALA A 350 18.95 -8.42 18.08
N ALA A 351 18.08 -7.48 18.42
CA ALA A 351 18.39 -6.05 18.37
C ALA A 351 19.53 -5.61 19.30
N GLY A 352 19.78 -6.30 20.43
CA GLY A 352 20.93 -6.04 21.32
C GLY A 352 21.00 -4.61 21.90
N ARG A 353 19.85 -3.94 22.03
CA ARG A 353 19.72 -2.56 22.50
C ARG A 353 18.56 -2.45 23.49
N ASP A 354 18.64 -1.45 24.36
CA ASP A 354 17.60 -1.21 25.38
C ASP A 354 16.33 -0.61 24.77
N ARG A 355 16.46 0.14 23.66
CA ARG A 355 15.35 0.86 23.02
C ARG A 355 15.23 0.56 21.54
N LEU A 356 13.99 0.39 21.07
CA LEU A 356 13.66 0.18 19.66
C LEU A 356 12.45 1.01 19.25
N VAL A 357 12.37 1.31 17.95
CA VAL A 357 11.22 1.95 17.33
C VAL A 357 10.43 0.90 16.55
N LEU A 358 9.16 0.73 16.91
CA LEU A 358 8.18 -0.04 16.15
C LEU A 358 7.41 0.91 15.23
N GLU A 359 7.44 0.64 13.93
CA GLU A 359 6.64 1.38 12.94
C GLU A 359 5.51 0.48 12.45
N LEU A 360 4.27 0.88 12.73
CA LEU A 360 3.06 0.20 12.31
C LEU A 360 2.33 1.09 11.29
N ALA A 361 1.81 0.48 10.23
CA ALA A 361 1.04 1.18 9.21
C ALA A 361 -0.42 0.69 9.23
N ALA A 362 -0.88 0.06 8.13
CA ALA A 362 -2.19 -0.59 8.07
C ALA A 362 -2.15 -2.00 8.69
N PRO A 363 -3.29 -2.59 9.10
CA PRO A 363 -3.39 -3.96 9.63
C PRO A 363 -2.75 -5.05 8.77
N THR A 364 -2.65 -4.81 7.46
CA THR A 364 -2.08 -5.73 6.46
C THR A 364 -0.69 -5.31 5.97
N ALA A 365 -0.17 -4.19 6.46
CA ALA A 365 1.16 -3.71 6.10
C ALA A 365 2.25 -4.30 7.01
N PRO A 366 3.47 -4.52 6.48
CA PRO A 366 4.59 -5.01 7.28
C PRO A 366 4.93 -4.08 8.44
N ILE A 367 5.33 -4.65 9.56
CA ILE A 367 5.80 -3.91 10.73
C ILE A 367 7.31 -3.80 10.64
N ALA A 368 7.84 -2.58 10.81
CA ALA A 368 9.27 -2.35 10.88
C ALA A 368 9.72 -2.20 12.33
N ILE A 369 10.84 -2.83 12.66
CA ILE A 369 11.53 -2.71 13.94
C ILE A 369 12.90 -2.13 13.64
N ARG A 370 13.16 -0.93 14.16
CA ARG A 370 14.38 -0.16 13.88
C ARG A 370 15.08 0.23 15.16
N ARG A 371 16.38 0.42 15.05
CA ARG A 371 17.17 1.07 16.09
C ARG A 371 17.05 2.60 15.94
N PRO A 372 16.91 3.38 17.02
CA PRO A 372 16.83 4.84 16.94
C PRO A 372 18.11 5.48 16.37
N ASP A 373 19.25 4.81 16.55
CA ASP A 373 20.60 5.26 16.24
C ASP A 373 21.19 4.65 14.96
N ASP A 374 20.46 3.74 14.29
CA ASP A 374 20.91 3.03 13.09
C ASP A 374 19.78 2.90 12.08
N GLU A 375 19.81 3.75 11.05
CA GLU A 375 18.84 3.73 9.95
C GLU A 375 19.06 2.58 8.96
N GLY A 376 20.25 1.97 8.95
CA GLY A 376 20.65 0.93 8.00
C GLY A 376 20.25 -0.48 8.42
N GLY A 377 20.20 -0.74 9.73
CA GLY A 377 19.72 -1.99 10.31
C GLY A 377 18.22 -1.97 10.59
N PHE A 378 17.49 -3.00 10.16
CA PHE A 378 16.06 -3.12 10.44
C PHE A 378 15.58 -4.58 10.39
N SER A 379 14.50 -4.86 11.10
CA SER A 379 13.74 -6.10 10.95
C SER A 379 12.32 -5.79 10.48
N ILE A 380 11.77 -6.64 9.63
CA ILE A 380 10.39 -6.57 9.16
C ILE A 380 9.68 -7.85 9.57
N LEU A 381 8.47 -7.70 10.08
CA LEU A 381 7.55 -8.80 10.30
C LEU A 381 6.29 -8.59 9.44
N MET A 382 5.90 -9.63 8.71
CA MET A 382 4.63 -9.64 7.99
C MET A 382 3.48 -9.82 8.99
N PRO A 383 2.40 -9.03 8.86
CA PRO A 383 1.23 -9.20 9.71
C PRO A 383 0.47 -10.46 9.33
N VAL A 384 -0.18 -11.07 10.32
CA VAL A 384 -1.12 -12.16 10.12
C VAL A 384 -2.49 -11.57 9.88
N ARG A 385 -3.17 -11.97 8.80
CA ARG A 385 -4.54 -11.53 8.56
C ARG A 385 -5.44 -12.17 9.60
N LEU A 386 -6.23 -11.36 10.27
CA LEU A 386 -7.34 -11.83 11.09
C LEU A 386 -8.56 -11.94 10.19
N HIS A 387 -9.18 -13.12 10.13
CA HIS A 387 -10.56 -13.24 9.67
C HIS A 387 -11.47 -13.06 10.89
N ASP A 388 -12.28 -12.01 10.86
CA ASP A 388 -13.36 -11.76 11.82
C ASP A 388 -14.54 -12.73 11.59
#